data_AF-A0A9E4AUI9-F1
#
_entry.id   AF-A0A9E4AUI9-F1
#
_cell.length_a   1.000
_cell.length_b   1.000
_cell.length_c   1.000
_cell.angle_alpha   90.00
_cell.angle_beta   90.00
_cell.angle_gamma   90.00
#
_symmetry.space_group_name_H-M   'P 1'
#
loop_
_entity.id
_entity.type
_entity.pdbx_description
1 polymer ?
#
loop_
_entity_poly.entity_id
_entity_poly.type
_entity_poly.pdbx_seq_one_letter_code
_entity_poly.pdbx_strand_id
1 'polypeptide(L)'
;MTKMMAVPAIALSCLMSDGGGIQADFVVAEFDDRRERIEFGRTADEAGRRRLDIDDRCLVEHAQSQGNWDRADIETVRLAPDVFRSLSADVVADLTRRRCVIPQPWLATEPANVVHGRFTVPGRTDAAVLCSKDRVSSILVYRGNSTEHVDELAPVADLGYLQDVGRGRIGFSRAIGVADAERVQHGLRPTAAPSHETYVDGIEDFFLEKASSIWYWHDGKWLQLEGSD
;
A
#
# COMPACT_ATOMS: atom_id res chain seq x y z
N MET A 1 -19.77 31.15 -15.12
CA MET A 1 -19.39 29.78 -15.53
C MET A 1 -19.22 28.97 -14.26
N THR A 2 -20.26 28.22 -13.88
CA THR A 2 -20.26 27.41 -12.65
C THR A 2 -19.41 26.17 -12.88
N LYS A 3 -18.37 26.00 -12.08
CA LYS A 3 -17.45 24.86 -12.15
C LYS A 3 -18.06 23.74 -11.30
N MET A 4 -18.67 22.73 -11.92
CA MET A 4 -19.09 21.52 -11.20
C MET A 4 -17.84 20.79 -10.71
N MET A 5 -17.59 20.81 -9.41
CA MET A 5 -16.65 19.90 -8.76
C MET A 5 -17.44 18.79 -8.07
N ALA A 6 -16.93 17.57 -8.16
CA ALA A 6 -17.49 16.41 -7.49
C ALA A 6 -17.58 16.66 -5.98
N VAL A 7 -18.71 16.32 -5.38
CA VAL A 7 -18.83 16.32 -3.92
C VAL A 7 -17.90 15.26 -3.34
N PRO A 8 -17.04 15.61 -2.37
CA PRO A 8 -16.10 14.66 -1.81
C PRO A 8 -16.86 13.50 -1.18
N ALA A 9 -16.43 12.27 -1.49
CA ALA A 9 -17.06 11.01 -1.06
C ALA A 9 -17.36 10.94 0.46
N ILE A 10 -16.61 11.71 1.26
CA ILE A 10 -16.76 11.86 2.72
C ILE A 10 -18.14 12.42 3.09
N ALA A 11 -18.62 13.46 2.39
CA ALA A 11 -19.93 14.04 2.66
C ALA A 11 -21.07 13.05 2.36
N LEU A 12 -20.89 12.19 1.34
CA LEU A 12 -21.84 11.16 1.00
C LEU A 12 -21.88 10.04 2.05
N SER A 13 -20.71 9.65 2.60
CA SER A 13 -20.61 8.66 3.69
C SER A 13 -21.27 9.14 4.98
N CYS A 14 -21.05 10.41 5.38
CA CYS A 14 -21.68 10.97 6.58
C CYS A 14 -23.21 11.06 6.45
N LEU A 15 -23.74 11.35 5.25
CA LEU A 15 -25.19 11.43 5.01
C LEU A 15 -25.88 10.06 5.03
N MET A 16 -25.17 8.96 4.73
CA MET A 16 -25.77 7.62 4.67
C MET A 16 -25.79 6.89 6.03
N SER A 17 -25.05 7.36 7.04
CA SER A 17 -25.03 6.73 8.37
C SER A 17 -26.29 7.04 9.20
N ASP A 18 -27.01 8.13 8.89
CA ASP A 18 -28.19 8.60 9.64
C ASP A 18 -29.48 7.76 9.46
N GLY A 19 -29.41 6.58 8.85
CA GLY A 19 -30.55 5.64 8.76
C GLY A 19 -31.74 6.12 7.93
N GLY A 20 -31.67 7.32 7.35
CA GLY A 20 -32.63 7.81 6.36
C GLY A 20 -32.15 7.47 4.96
N GLY A 21 -32.73 6.46 4.31
CA GLY A 21 -32.42 6.15 2.92
C GLY A 21 -32.66 7.36 2.00
N ILE A 22 -31.59 7.94 1.45
CA ILE A 22 -31.67 9.01 0.44
C ILE A 22 -31.05 8.51 -0.86
N GLN A 23 -31.89 8.30 -1.89
CA GLN A 23 -31.46 8.30 -3.29
C GLN A 23 -31.35 9.76 -3.74
N ALA A 24 -30.13 10.26 -3.98
CA ALA A 24 -29.87 11.55 -4.60
C ALA A 24 -29.28 11.32 -6.00
N ASP A 25 -29.86 11.94 -7.03
CA ASP A 25 -29.46 11.74 -8.43
C ASP A 25 -28.23 12.59 -8.82
N PHE A 26 -27.97 13.71 -8.12
CA PHE A 26 -26.70 14.46 -8.22
C PHE A 26 -26.50 15.38 -7.00
N VAL A 27 -25.26 15.85 -6.81
CA VAL A 27 -24.87 16.77 -5.74
C VAL A 27 -24.10 17.95 -6.29
N VAL A 28 -24.39 19.17 -5.82
CA VAL A 28 -23.65 20.40 -6.16
C VAL A 28 -23.11 21.04 -4.88
N ALA A 29 -21.79 21.12 -4.73
CA ALA A 29 -21.17 21.87 -3.66
C ALA A 29 -20.71 23.26 -4.17
N GLU A 30 -21.09 24.32 -3.46
CA GLU A 30 -20.57 25.68 -3.65
C GLU A 30 -19.78 26.10 -2.41
N PHE A 31 -18.49 26.37 -2.59
CA PHE A 31 -17.61 26.82 -1.51
C PHE A 31 -17.45 28.35 -1.59
N ASP A 32 -17.92 29.06 -0.56
CA ASP A 32 -17.68 30.49 -0.34
C ASP A 32 -16.82 30.66 0.93
N ASP A 33 -15.89 31.61 0.91
CA ASP A 33 -14.71 31.76 1.78
C ASP A 33 -15.04 32.03 3.26
N ARG A 34 -16.32 31.93 3.65
CA ARG A 34 -16.80 32.15 5.02
C ARG A 34 -17.87 31.16 5.51
N ARG A 35 -18.39 30.24 4.67
CA ARG A 35 -19.31 29.15 5.07
C ARG A 35 -19.30 28.02 4.04
N GLU A 36 -19.14 26.78 4.51
CA GLU A 36 -19.33 25.57 3.68
C GLU A 36 -20.82 25.37 3.39
N ARG A 37 -21.22 25.29 2.11
CA ARG A 37 -22.61 25.05 1.69
C ARG A 37 -22.67 23.96 0.62
N ILE A 38 -23.25 22.81 0.96
CA ILE A 38 -23.50 21.72 0.01
C ILE A 38 -25.01 21.67 -0.27
N GLU A 39 -25.41 21.82 -1.54
CA GLU A 39 -26.82 21.78 -1.97
C GLU A 39 -27.11 20.50 -2.79
N PHE A 40 -28.16 19.78 -2.41
CA PHE A 40 -28.63 18.59 -3.12
C PHE A 40 -29.98 18.92 -3.80
N GLY A 41 -30.09 18.72 -5.11
CA GLY A 41 -31.31 18.99 -5.88
C GLY A 41 -31.92 17.72 -6.47
N ARG A 42 -33.25 17.58 -6.37
CA ARG A 42 -34.04 16.75 -7.30
C ARG A 42 -34.66 17.67 -8.34
N THR A 43 -34.68 17.26 -9.60
CA THR A 43 -35.29 18.05 -10.67
C THR A 43 -36.77 18.29 -10.40
N ALA A 44 -37.13 19.58 -10.36
CA ALA A 44 -38.44 20.20 -10.57
C ALA A 44 -39.66 19.51 -9.93
N ASP A 45 -39.99 19.86 -8.69
CA ASP A 45 -41.19 20.65 -8.38
C ASP A 45 -41.20 20.97 -6.88
N GLU A 46 -41.92 22.04 -6.55
CA GLU A 46 -41.85 22.81 -5.31
C GLU A 46 -42.10 22.02 -4.01
N ALA A 47 -41.60 22.61 -2.90
CA ALA A 47 -41.89 22.29 -1.50
C ALA A 47 -41.14 21.12 -0.85
N GLY A 48 -39.87 21.36 -0.49
CA GLY A 48 -39.18 20.49 0.47
C GLY A 48 -37.68 20.71 0.56
N ARG A 49 -37.23 21.95 0.81
CA ARG A 49 -35.82 22.20 1.17
C ARG A 49 -35.55 21.62 2.57
N ARG A 50 -35.28 20.31 2.66
CA ARG A 50 -34.68 19.71 3.85
C ARG A 50 -33.21 20.08 3.84
N ARG A 51 -32.84 20.95 4.79
CA ARG A 51 -31.46 21.17 5.19
C ARG A 51 -30.98 19.85 5.80
N LEU A 52 -30.10 19.14 5.11
CA LEU A 52 -29.37 18.03 5.70
C LEU A 52 -28.17 18.69 6.39
N ASP A 53 -28.30 18.92 7.69
CA ASP A 53 -27.16 19.32 8.49
C ASP A 53 -26.25 18.08 8.56
N ILE A 54 -25.12 18.12 7.85
CA ILE A 54 -24.07 17.11 8.03
C ILE A 54 -23.67 17.21 9.50
N ASP A 55 -23.79 16.13 10.26
CA ASP A 55 -23.41 16.17 11.67
C ASP A 55 -21.93 16.58 11.77
N ASP A 56 -21.67 17.75 12.34
CA ASP A 56 -20.32 18.26 12.61
C ASP A 56 -19.48 17.21 13.36
N ARG A 57 -20.12 16.32 14.13
CA ARG A 57 -19.45 15.18 14.80
C ARG A 57 -18.88 14.17 13.81
N CYS A 58 -19.60 13.81 12.74
CA CYS A 58 -19.12 12.87 11.72
C CYS A 58 -17.88 13.43 10.99
N LEU A 59 -17.90 14.72 10.65
CA LEU A 59 -16.76 15.37 10.00
C LEU A 59 -15.54 15.45 10.93
N VAL A 60 -15.75 15.77 12.20
CA VAL A 60 -14.68 15.78 13.22
C VAL A 60 -14.12 14.37 13.45
N GLU A 61 -14.97 13.34 13.54
CA GLU A 61 -14.55 11.95 13.70
C GLU A 61 -13.76 11.45 12.48
N HIS A 62 -14.18 11.78 11.26
CA HIS A 62 -13.43 11.45 10.06
C HIS A 62 -12.08 12.17 10.00
N ALA A 63 -12.02 13.46 10.35
CA ALA A 63 -10.77 14.22 10.39
C ALA A 63 -9.82 13.70 11.48
N GLN A 64 -10.34 13.34 12.66
CA GLN A 64 -9.57 12.73 13.72
C GLN A 64 -9.06 11.33 13.32
N SER A 65 -9.90 10.54 12.65
CA SER A 65 -9.51 9.24 12.11
C SER A 65 -8.36 9.40 11.11
N GLN A 66 -8.50 10.25 10.09
CA GLN A 66 -7.44 10.55 9.12
C GLN A 66 -6.15 11.05 9.81
N GLY A 67 -6.28 11.95 10.78
CA GLY A 67 -5.15 12.44 11.56
C GLY A 67 -4.43 11.34 12.36
N ASN A 68 -5.16 10.32 12.84
CA ASN A 68 -4.56 9.17 13.52
C ASN A 68 -3.77 8.28 12.54
N TRP A 69 -4.27 8.07 11.32
CA TRP A 69 -3.56 7.29 10.30
C TRP A 69 -2.29 8.00 9.81
N ASP A 70 -2.37 9.30 9.54
CA ASP A 70 -1.20 10.11 9.16
C ASP A 70 -0.13 10.10 10.25
N ARG A 71 -0.55 10.23 11.51
CA ARG A 71 0.35 10.15 12.66
C ARG A 71 1.02 8.79 12.75
N ALA A 72 0.27 7.70 12.56
CA ALA A 72 0.82 6.35 12.59
C ALA A 72 1.80 6.08 11.43
N ASP A 73 1.57 6.67 10.26
CA ASP A 73 2.52 6.62 9.15
C ASP A 73 3.83 7.33 9.51
N ILE A 74 3.75 8.51 10.13
CA ILE A 74 4.93 9.24 10.63
C ILE A 74 5.68 8.44 11.71
N GLU A 75 4.93 7.81 12.63
CA GLU A 75 5.48 7.02 13.74
C GLU A 75 5.98 5.63 13.31
N THR A 76 5.73 5.20 12.06
CA THR A 76 6.23 3.93 11.53
C THR A 76 7.73 3.88 11.63
N VAL A 77 8.24 2.84 12.29
CA VAL A 77 9.68 2.60 12.46
C VAL A 77 10.30 2.31 11.10
N ARG A 78 11.31 3.10 10.74
CA ARG A 78 12.08 2.93 9.50
C ARG A 78 13.55 2.89 9.85
N LEU A 79 14.21 1.79 9.47
CA LEU A 79 15.63 1.58 9.78
C LEU A 79 16.51 2.05 8.64
N ALA A 80 17.71 2.52 8.97
CA ALA A 80 18.72 2.86 7.98
C ALA A 80 19.32 1.57 7.34
N PRO A 81 19.78 1.62 6.09
CA PRO A 81 20.30 0.44 5.39
C PRO A 81 21.51 -0.24 6.07
N ASP A 82 22.35 0.51 6.78
CA ASP A 82 23.55 0.03 7.46
C ASP A 82 23.27 -0.86 8.70
N VAL A 83 22.02 -0.86 9.19
CA VAL A 83 21.56 -1.80 10.22
C VAL A 83 21.54 -3.24 9.70
N PHE A 84 21.36 -3.43 8.38
CA PHE A 84 21.18 -4.73 7.75
C PHE A 84 22.52 -5.33 7.32
N ARG A 85 23.16 -6.05 8.24
CA ARG A 85 24.48 -6.68 8.02
C ARG A 85 24.53 -7.73 6.90
N SER A 86 23.37 -8.19 6.43
CA SER A 86 23.27 -9.12 5.31
C SER A 86 23.48 -8.44 3.94
N LEU A 87 23.33 -7.11 3.87
CA LEU A 87 23.56 -6.34 2.65
C LEU A 87 25.06 -6.11 2.40
N SER A 88 25.46 -6.07 1.13
CA SER A 88 26.81 -5.64 0.77
C SER A 88 26.98 -4.14 0.98
N ALA A 89 28.23 -3.69 1.16
CA ALA A 89 28.56 -2.28 1.32
C ALA A 89 28.08 -1.44 0.12
N ASP A 90 28.15 -1.98 -1.10
CA ASP A 90 27.71 -1.30 -2.32
C ASP A 90 26.19 -1.10 -2.35
N VAL A 91 25.42 -2.13 -1.93
CA VAL A 91 23.96 -2.03 -1.82
C VAL A 91 23.56 -1.04 -0.73
N VAL A 92 24.21 -1.07 0.43
CA VAL A 92 24.00 -0.07 1.49
C VAL A 92 24.26 1.34 0.97
N ALA A 93 25.38 1.57 0.28
CA ALA A 93 25.71 2.88 -0.26
C ALA A 93 24.71 3.37 -1.32
N ASP A 94 24.21 2.47 -2.19
CA ASP A 94 23.17 2.81 -3.16
C ASP A 94 21.83 3.15 -2.48
N LEU A 95 21.40 2.35 -1.51
CA LEU A 95 20.19 2.63 -0.73
C LEU A 95 20.28 3.97 0.00
N THR A 96 21.42 4.26 0.65
CA THR A 96 21.67 5.56 1.30
C THR A 96 21.60 6.70 0.28
N ARG A 97 22.23 6.57 -0.89
CA ARG A 97 22.18 7.56 -1.97
C ARG A 97 20.76 7.80 -2.47
N ARG A 98 19.93 6.75 -2.51
CA ARG A 98 18.50 6.84 -2.87
C ARG A 98 17.65 7.50 -1.79
N ARG A 99 18.21 7.77 -0.60
CA ARG A 99 17.49 8.21 0.61
C ARG A 99 16.46 7.17 1.04
N CYS A 100 16.81 5.90 0.87
CA CYS A 100 16.00 4.78 1.25
C CYS A 100 16.08 4.54 2.75
N VAL A 101 14.93 4.29 3.37
CA VAL A 101 14.82 3.71 4.71
C VAL A 101 13.91 2.48 4.63
N ILE A 102 14.14 1.49 5.50
CA ILE A 102 13.46 0.19 5.41
C ILE A 102 12.37 0.14 6.47
N PRO A 103 11.08 0.27 6.10
CA PRO A 103 9.99 0.29 7.07
C PRO A 103 9.84 -1.07 7.73
N GLN A 104 9.53 -1.08 9.01
CA GLN A 104 9.42 -2.30 9.81
C GLN A 104 7.95 -2.62 10.08
N PRO A 105 7.52 -3.87 9.86
CA PRO A 105 6.17 -4.26 10.21
C PRO A 105 5.98 -4.23 11.73
N TRP A 106 4.77 -3.95 12.19
CA TRP A 106 4.46 -3.73 13.61
C TRP A 106 4.80 -4.92 14.53
N LEU A 107 4.86 -6.11 13.95
CA LEU A 107 5.15 -7.39 14.62
C LEU A 107 6.61 -7.83 14.46
N ALA A 108 7.46 -7.01 13.82
CA ALA A 108 8.90 -7.27 13.77
C ALA A 108 9.55 -7.15 15.16
N THR A 109 10.21 -8.22 15.58
CA THR A 109 11.08 -8.22 16.77
C THR A 109 12.56 -8.02 16.41
N GLU A 110 12.90 -8.17 15.13
CA GLU A 110 14.24 -8.03 14.56
C GLU A 110 14.14 -7.26 13.22
N PRO A 111 15.23 -6.66 12.72
CA PRO A 111 15.22 -5.99 11.41
C PRO A 111 14.70 -6.90 10.30
N ALA A 112 13.58 -6.50 9.70
CA ALA A 112 12.88 -7.21 8.64
C ALA A 112 12.91 -6.41 7.33
N ASN A 113 12.29 -6.98 6.29
CA ASN A 113 12.14 -6.39 4.97
C ASN A 113 13.43 -6.26 4.13
N VAL A 114 14.39 -7.14 4.42
CA VAL A 114 15.52 -7.46 3.55
C VAL A 114 15.59 -8.97 3.41
N VAL A 115 15.41 -9.48 2.20
CA VAL A 115 15.42 -10.92 1.90
C VAL A 115 16.42 -11.24 0.79
N HIS A 116 16.93 -12.48 0.81
CA HIS A 116 17.89 -12.97 -0.18
C HIS A 116 17.33 -14.26 -0.78
N GLY A 117 17.44 -14.40 -2.09
CA GLY A 117 16.92 -15.56 -2.81
C GLY A 117 17.41 -15.59 -4.25
N ARG A 118 17.12 -16.68 -4.95
CA ARG A 118 17.46 -16.84 -6.38
C ARG A 118 16.33 -16.29 -7.21
N PHE A 119 16.13 -14.98 -7.19
CA PHE A 119 14.92 -14.39 -7.74
C PHE A 119 14.92 -14.30 -9.27
N THR A 120 16.10 -14.17 -9.90
CA THR A 120 16.19 -13.87 -11.34
C THR A 120 16.88 -14.94 -12.18
N VAL A 121 17.90 -15.61 -11.64
CA VAL A 121 18.54 -16.75 -12.32
C VAL A 121 18.88 -17.85 -11.32
N PRO A 122 18.82 -19.13 -11.73
CA PRO A 122 19.28 -20.22 -10.90
C PRO A 122 20.76 -20.06 -10.51
N GLY A 123 21.08 -20.37 -9.25
CA GLY A 123 22.46 -20.41 -8.74
C GLY A 123 23.09 -19.05 -8.42
N ARG A 124 22.37 -17.93 -8.62
CA ARG A 124 22.80 -16.60 -8.18
C ARG A 124 21.87 -16.08 -7.10
N THR A 125 22.45 -15.53 -6.04
CA THR A 125 21.69 -14.86 -4.98
C THR A 125 21.50 -13.40 -5.33
N ASP A 126 20.24 -12.98 -5.34
CA ASP A 126 19.78 -11.61 -5.45
C ASP A 126 19.37 -11.12 -4.04
N ALA A 127 19.31 -9.81 -3.86
CA ALA A 127 18.75 -9.20 -2.64
C ALA A 127 17.50 -8.40 -3.00
N ALA A 128 16.44 -8.53 -2.20
CA ALA A 128 15.25 -7.71 -2.31
C ALA A 128 15.05 -6.91 -1.02
N VAL A 129 14.79 -5.62 -1.15
CA VAL A 129 14.68 -4.67 -0.04
C VAL A 129 13.39 -3.89 -0.18
N LEU A 130 12.57 -3.86 0.87
CA LEU A 130 11.44 -2.92 0.90
C LEU A 130 11.98 -1.54 1.22
N CYS A 131 12.00 -0.68 0.21
CA CYS A 131 12.54 0.65 0.30
C CYS A 131 11.42 1.67 0.44
N SER A 132 11.35 2.38 1.56
CA SER A 132 10.49 3.55 1.71
C SER A 132 11.28 4.83 1.49
N LYS A 133 10.75 5.70 0.65
CA LYS A 133 11.24 7.05 0.41
C LYS A 133 10.04 7.98 0.37
N ASP A 134 10.09 9.05 1.15
CA ASP A 134 9.01 10.04 1.22
C ASP A 134 7.62 9.40 1.51
N ARG A 135 7.61 8.32 2.31
CA ARG A 135 6.43 7.52 2.72
C ARG A 135 5.74 6.75 1.58
N VAL A 136 6.50 6.47 0.52
CA VAL A 136 6.13 5.54 -0.54
C VAL A 136 7.12 4.39 -0.50
N SER A 137 6.64 3.15 -0.36
CA SER A 137 7.46 1.96 -0.41
C SER A 137 7.39 1.25 -1.75
N SER A 138 8.54 0.81 -2.23
CA SER A 138 8.71 -0.09 -3.37
C SER A 138 9.71 -1.19 -3.02
N ILE A 139 9.62 -2.32 -3.71
CA ILE A 139 10.58 -3.42 -3.56
C ILE A 139 11.70 -3.18 -4.55
N LEU A 140 12.92 -2.96 -4.05
CA LEU A 140 14.12 -2.87 -4.87
C LEU A 140 14.81 -4.23 -4.95
N VAL A 141 14.98 -4.75 -6.16
CA VAL A 141 15.64 -6.04 -6.40
C VAL A 141 17.03 -5.83 -7.00
N TYR A 142 18.06 -6.09 -6.21
CA TYR A 142 19.46 -6.03 -6.58
C TYR A 142 19.90 -7.37 -7.17
N ARG A 143 19.88 -7.47 -8.51
CA ARG A 143 20.23 -8.70 -9.21
C ARG A 143 21.72 -9.00 -9.07
N GLY A 144 22.05 -10.19 -8.61
CA GLY A 144 23.41 -10.61 -8.27
C GLY A 144 24.04 -9.78 -7.17
N ASN A 145 23.22 -9.15 -6.31
CA ASN A 145 23.69 -8.20 -5.29
C ASN A 145 24.47 -7.01 -5.88
N SER A 146 24.14 -6.62 -7.13
CA SER A 146 24.78 -5.54 -7.88
C SER A 146 23.89 -4.29 -7.95
N THR A 147 24.53 -3.12 -7.92
CA THR A 147 23.87 -1.82 -8.08
C THR A 147 23.69 -1.39 -9.55
N GLU A 148 24.26 -2.15 -10.50
CA GLU A 148 24.11 -1.90 -11.95
C GLU A 148 22.75 -2.34 -12.48
N HIS A 149 22.09 -3.27 -11.79
CA HIS A 149 20.87 -3.93 -12.22
C HIS A 149 19.86 -3.98 -11.07
N VAL A 150 19.20 -2.85 -10.83
CA VAL A 150 18.18 -2.70 -9.79
C VAL A 150 16.80 -2.57 -10.44
N ASP A 151 15.93 -3.52 -10.16
CA ASP A 151 14.52 -3.45 -10.56
C ASP A 151 13.68 -2.85 -9.41
N GLU A 152 12.60 -2.14 -9.74
CA GLU A 152 11.67 -1.56 -8.77
C GLU A 152 10.26 -2.13 -8.99
N LEU A 153 9.67 -2.69 -7.92
CA LEU A 153 8.36 -3.34 -7.97
C LEU A 153 7.39 -2.70 -6.97
N ALA A 154 6.10 -2.74 -7.32
CA ALA A 154 4.98 -2.41 -6.43
C ALA A 154 5.15 -1.10 -5.60
N PRO A 155 5.38 0.06 -6.25
CA PRO A 155 5.42 1.34 -5.55
C PRO A 155 4.02 1.70 -5.04
N VAL A 156 3.91 2.00 -3.75
CA VAL A 156 2.64 2.29 -3.08
C VAL A 156 2.87 3.12 -1.82
N ALA A 157 1.90 3.97 -1.46
CA ALA A 157 1.97 4.75 -0.24
C ALA A 157 1.99 3.83 1.00
N ASP A 158 2.88 4.11 1.95
CA ASP A 158 3.01 3.35 3.19
C ASP A 158 1.70 3.36 4.00
N LEU A 159 0.95 4.48 3.91
CA LEU A 159 -0.38 4.65 4.47
C LEU A 159 -1.35 3.51 4.06
N GLY A 160 -1.22 3.00 2.84
CA GLY A 160 -2.05 1.91 2.31
C GLY A 160 -1.80 0.55 2.98
N TYR A 161 -0.70 0.43 3.72
CA TYR A 161 -0.32 -0.77 4.48
C TYR A 161 -0.38 -0.55 5.98
N LEU A 162 -1.00 0.54 6.45
CA LEU A 162 -1.38 0.66 7.85
C LEU A 162 -2.65 -0.13 8.12
N GLN A 163 -2.79 -0.65 9.34
CA GLN A 163 -4.04 -1.21 9.84
C GLN A 163 -4.17 -1.05 11.35
N ASP A 164 -5.38 -1.21 11.87
CA ASP A 164 -5.59 -1.42 13.30
C ASP A 164 -4.98 -2.77 13.69
N VAL A 165 -4.02 -2.75 14.61
CA VAL A 165 -3.29 -3.93 15.11
C VAL A 165 -3.74 -4.32 16.52
N GLY A 166 -4.93 -3.86 16.91
CA GLY A 166 -5.54 -4.07 18.20
C GLY A 166 -5.15 -3.04 19.25
N ARG A 167 -5.98 -2.95 20.30
CA ARG A 167 -5.80 -2.04 21.46
C ARG A 167 -5.71 -0.56 21.06
N GLY A 168 -6.41 -0.17 19.99
CA GLY A 168 -6.45 1.20 19.49
C GLY A 168 -5.12 1.67 18.89
N ARG A 169 -4.28 0.74 18.43
CA ARG A 169 -3.01 1.05 17.77
C ARG A 169 -3.14 0.83 16.28
N ILE A 170 -2.54 1.74 15.51
CA ILE A 170 -2.35 1.59 14.07
C ILE A 170 -0.90 1.18 13.83
N GLY A 171 -0.66 0.20 12.98
CA GLY A 171 0.69 -0.33 12.70
C GLY A 171 0.92 -0.62 11.23
N PHE A 172 2.16 -0.39 10.79
CA PHE A 172 2.62 -0.72 9.45
C PHE A 172 2.69 -2.23 9.25
N SER A 173 2.15 -2.71 8.14
CA SER A 173 1.87 -4.13 7.93
C SER A 173 2.31 -4.66 6.57
N ARG A 174 3.13 -3.90 5.84
CA ARG A 174 3.81 -4.44 4.66
C ARG A 174 5.04 -5.22 5.10
N ALA A 175 5.16 -6.45 4.61
CA ALA A 175 6.37 -7.24 4.77
C ALA A 175 6.78 -7.89 3.46
N ILE A 176 8.06 -8.20 3.30
CA ILE A 176 8.53 -9.06 2.20
C ILE A 176 9.18 -10.33 2.73
N GLY A 177 9.00 -11.42 1.99
CA GLY A 177 9.59 -12.73 2.26
C GLY A 177 10.03 -13.44 0.98
N VAL A 178 10.53 -14.66 1.15
CA VAL A 178 10.92 -15.54 0.04
C VAL A 178 9.85 -16.61 -0.13
N ALA A 179 9.23 -16.65 -1.31
CA ALA A 179 8.47 -17.81 -1.74
C ALA A 179 9.43 -18.75 -2.46
N ASP A 180 9.58 -19.99 -2.01
CA ASP A 180 10.43 -20.93 -2.73
C ASP A 180 9.85 -21.27 -4.12
N ALA A 181 10.70 -21.82 -4.98
CA ALA A 181 10.30 -22.18 -6.34
C ALA A 181 9.09 -23.14 -6.38
N GLU A 182 8.93 -24.02 -5.38
CA GLU A 182 7.79 -24.93 -5.28
C GLU A 182 6.49 -24.15 -5.05
N ARG A 183 6.50 -23.17 -4.15
CA ARG A 183 5.35 -22.30 -3.89
C ARG A 183 4.99 -21.44 -5.11
N VAL A 184 5.98 -20.91 -5.82
CA VAL A 184 5.75 -20.20 -7.10
C VAL A 184 5.09 -21.14 -8.10
N GLN A 185 5.60 -22.36 -8.26
CA GLN A 185 5.05 -23.36 -9.17
C GLN A 185 3.64 -23.80 -8.79
N HIS A 186 3.34 -23.96 -7.51
CA HIS A 186 2.01 -24.33 -7.05
C HIS A 186 0.96 -23.25 -7.37
N GLY A 187 1.35 -21.96 -7.28
CA GLY A 187 0.47 -20.84 -7.65
C GLY A 187 0.19 -20.74 -9.15
N LEU A 188 1.12 -21.22 -9.98
CA LEU A 188 0.91 -21.42 -11.41
C LEU A 188 0.02 -22.66 -11.61
N ARG A 189 -1.31 -22.46 -11.71
CA ARG A 189 -2.29 -23.53 -12.03
C ARG A 189 -1.76 -24.50 -13.11
N PRO A 190 -2.16 -25.79 -13.13
CA PRO A 190 -1.49 -26.86 -13.89
C PRO A 190 -1.47 -26.72 -15.43
N THR A 191 -2.01 -25.64 -15.99
CA THR A 191 -2.01 -25.34 -17.42
C THR A 191 -0.73 -24.68 -17.93
N ALA A 192 0.23 -24.36 -17.05
CA ALA A 192 1.47 -23.70 -17.43
C ALA A 192 2.69 -24.28 -16.68
N ALA A 193 2.78 -25.61 -16.55
CA ALA A 193 3.95 -26.26 -15.96
C ALA A 193 5.22 -25.81 -16.72
N PRO A 194 6.11 -25.03 -16.10
CA PRO A 194 7.36 -24.65 -16.74
C PRO A 194 8.19 -25.91 -16.93
N SER A 195 8.92 -26.02 -18.05
CA SER A 195 9.95 -27.04 -18.20
C SER A 195 10.91 -26.97 -17.01
N HIS A 196 11.41 -28.13 -16.58
CA HIS A 196 12.26 -28.42 -15.41
C HIS A 196 13.52 -27.54 -15.17
N GLU A 197 13.73 -26.43 -15.87
CA GLU A 197 15.03 -25.76 -15.99
C GLU A 197 15.17 -24.40 -15.28
N THR A 198 14.14 -23.84 -14.65
CA THR A 198 14.29 -22.57 -13.90
C THR A 198 13.56 -22.58 -12.56
N TYR A 199 14.17 -23.19 -11.54
CA TYR A 199 13.78 -23.00 -10.15
C TYR A 199 14.33 -21.66 -9.64
N VAL A 200 13.59 -20.58 -9.87
CA VAL A 200 13.81 -19.30 -9.22
C VAL A 200 12.84 -19.15 -8.06
N ASP A 201 13.31 -18.56 -6.97
CA ASP A 201 12.48 -18.20 -5.84
C ASP A 201 11.65 -16.95 -6.23
N GLY A 202 10.49 -16.74 -5.60
CA GLY A 202 9.69 -15.53 -5.69
C GLY A 202 9.89 -14.60 -4.49
N ILE A 203 9.48 -13.35 -4.65
CA ILE A 203 9.39 -12.37 -3.58
C ILE A 203 7.92 -12.27 -3.16
N GLU A 204 7.61 -12.72 -1.96
CA GLU A 204 6.26 -12.62 -1.41
C GLU A 204 6.08 -11.24 -0.75
N ASP A 205 5.15 -10.43 -1.25
CA ASP A 205 4.78 -9.10 -0.74
C ASP A 205 3.49 -9.23 0.07
N PHE A 206 3.61 -9.12 1.39
CA PHE A 206 2.55 -9.35 2.36
C PHE A 206 1.87 -8.04 2.74
N PHE A 207 0.53 -8.06 2.79
CA PHE A 207 -0.23 -7.30 3.78
C PHE A 207 -0.52 -8.25 4.94
N LEU A 208 0.28 -8.15 5.99
CA LEU A 208 0.25 -9.06 7.15
C LEU A 208 -1.18 -9.27 7.68
N GLU A 209 -1.51 -10.54 7.92
CA GLU A 209 -2.82 -11.03 8.40
C GLU A 209 -4.00 -10.82 7.44
N LYS A 210 -3.75 -10.35 6.21
CA LYS A 210 -4.78 -10.12 5.19
C LYS A 210 -4.55 -10.89 3.91
N ALA A 211 -3.50 -10.53 3.19
CA ALA A 211 -3.26 -11.03 1.84
C ALA A 211 -1.76 -11.02 1.53
N SER A 212 -1.39 -11.72 0.47
CA SER A 212 -0.04 -11.65 -0.10
C SER A 212 -0.12 -11.74 -1.61
N SER A 213 0.93 -11.28 -2.28
CA SER A 213 1.15 -11.57 -3.70
C SER A 213 2.59 -12.02 -3.88
N ILE A 214 2.86 -12.81 -4.91
CA ILE A 214 4.21 -13.30 -5.20
C ILE A 214 4.69 -12.71 -6.51
N TRP A 215 5.76 -11.93 -6.45
CA TRP A 215 6.52 -11.49 -7.61
C TRP A 215 7.51 -12.57 -8.00
N TYR A 216 7.51 -12.99 -9.26
CA TYR A 216 8.44 -13.97 -9.79
C TYR A 216 9.00 -13.54 -11.14
N TRP A 217 10.23 -13.95 -11.42
CA TRP A 217 10.90 -13.64 -12.68
C TRP A 217 10.68 -14.75 -13.70
N HIS A 218 10.23 -14.37 -14.89
CA HIS A 218 10.03 -15.30 -16.00
C HIS A 218 10.28 -14.58 -17.32
N ASP A 219 11.06 -15.20 -18.22
CA ASP A 219 11.38 -14.67 -19.55
C ASP A 219 11.82 -13.20 -19.59
N GLY A 220 12.67 -12.82 -18.63
CA GLY A 220 13.24 -11.48 -18.56
C GLY A 220 12.29 -10.42 -17.98
N LYS A 221 11.19 -10.82 -17.33
CA LYS A 221 10.17 -9.92 -16.80
C LYS A 221 9.71 -10.36 -15.40
N TRP A 222 9.30 -9.39 -14.61
CA TRP A 222 8.57 -9.63 -13.36
C TRP A 222 7.10 -9.86 -13.67
N LEU A 223 6.55 -10.95 -13.14
CA LEU A 223 5.15 -11.32 -13.18
C LEU A 223 4.65 -11.44 -11.73
N GLN A 224 3.33 -11.32 -11.54
CA GLN A 224 2.70 -11.38 -10.23
C GLN A 224 1.70 -12.54 -10.17
N LEU A 225 1.73 -13.28 -9.07
CA LEU A 225 0.67 -14.19 -8.66
C LEU A 225 -0.07 -13.52 -7.51
N GLU A 226 -1.39 -13.38 -7.64
CA GLU A 226 -2.22 -13.01 -6.50
C GLU A 226 -2.26 -14.17 -5.52
N GLY A 227 -2.16 -13.88 -4.22
CA GLY A 227 -2.38 -14.86 -3.17
C GLY A 227 -3.81 -15.37 -3.26
N SER A 228 -3.95 -16.69 -3.27
CA SER A 228 -5.24 -17.37 -3.12
C SER A 228 -5.40 -17.73 -1.65
N ASP A 229 -5.97 -16.81 -0.87
CA ASP A 229 -6.53 -17.06 0.46
C ASP A 229 -7.84 -17.85 0.39
#